data_AF-A0A849MD96-F1
#
_entry.id   AF-A0A849MD96-F1
#
_cell.length_a   1.000
_cell.length_b   1.000
_cell.length_c   1.000
_cell.angle_alpha   90.00
_cell.angle_beta   90.00
_cell.angle_gamma   90.00
#
_symmetry.space_group_name_H-M   'P 1'
#
loop_
_entity.id
_entity.type
_entity.pdbx_description
1 polymer ?
#
loop_
_entity_poly.entity_id
_entity_poly.type
_entity_poly.pdbx_seq_one_letter_code
_entity_poly.pdbx_strand_id
1 'polypeptide(L)'
;MKTLISWFFAVLAFSIIFSTNFSQAAIKQETPPNKAVSGFLTPMGKPLKKPIRIDAGESCIIELIQSYSISGDISGSVEMNYRIIVYGKCGSPIGTYNEEWIAYGNFIGAHEGKKVQSKLSYTAKVKAGGDVNGIISFGQGFRAKITINGNFSDGRLSYNGEAY
;
A
#
# COMPACT_ATOMS: atom_id res chain seq x y z
N MET A 1 63.76 37.88 -45.57
CA MET A 1 63.24 38.68 -44.45
C MET A 1 61.79 39.00 -44.75
N LYS A 2 60.89 38.65 -43.82
CA LYS A 2 59.43 38.82 -43.92
C LYS A 2 59.03 40.10 -43.17
N THR A 3 58.32 40.97 -43.88
CA THR A 3 57.58 42.16 -43.45
C THR A 3 56.61 42.45 -44.61
N LEU A 4 55.34 42.85 -44.50
CA LEU A 4 54.41 43.28 -43.46
C LEU A 4 52.98 43.16 -44.08
N ILE A 5 51.98 42.92 -43.23
CA ILE A 5 50.70 43.66 -43.13
C ILE A 5 49.88 43.90 -44.43
N SER A 6 48.62 43.44 -44.48
CA SER A 6 47.46 44.32 -44.19
C SER A 6 46.10 43.69 -44.56
N TRP A 7 45.22 43.58 -43.56
CA TRP A 7 43.76 43.84 -43.58
C TRP A 7 42.87 42.99 -44.52
N PHE A 8 41.75 42.47 -43.99
CA PHE A 8 40.40 42.74 -44.50
C PHE A 8 39.33 42.02 -43.64
N PHE A 9 38.49 42.86 -43.02
CA PHE A 9 37.05 42.72 -42.80
C PHE A 9 36.43 41.60 -41.92
N ALA A 10 35.87 42.12 -40.83
CA ALA A 10 34.70 41.68 -40.10
C ALA A 10 33.61 40.98 -40.94
N VAL A 11 33.09 39.87 -40.41
CA VAL A 11 31.73 39.39 -40.67
C VAL A 11 31.08 39.07 -39.32
N LEU A 12 30.08 39.88 -38.97
CA LEU A 12 29.16 39.67 -37.86
C LEU A 12 28.41 38.34 -38.08
N ALA A 13 28.58 37.38 -37.15
CA ALA A 13 27.66 36.26 -37.02
C ALA A 13 26.56 36.65 -36.02
N PHE A 14 25.38 36.96 -36.58
CA PHE A 14 24.14 37.25 -35.86
C PHE A 14 23.74 36.03 -35.02
N SER A 15 23.96 36.10 -33.70
CA SER A 15 23.46 35.09 -32.76
C SER A 15 22.03 35.47 -32.36
N ILE A 16 21.04 34.91 -33.05
CA ILE A 16 19.63 35.03 -32.65
C ILE A 16 19.42 34.08 -31.46
N ILE A 17 19.47 34.65 -30.26
CA ILE A 17 19.04 33.98 -29.03
C ILE A 17 17.52 33.92 -29.07
N PHE A 18 16.95 32.79 -29.49
CA PHE A 18 15.53 32.51 -29.33
C PHE A 18 15.25 32.21 -27.85
N SER A 19 15.02 33.27 -27.08
CA SER A 19 14.46 33.20 -25.72
C SER A 19 13.01 32.74 -25.82
N THR A 20 12.79 31.43 -25.91
CA THR A 20 11.44 30.89 -25.73
C THR A 20 11.08 31.07 -24.26
N ASN A 21 10.30 32.11 -23.99
CA ASN A 21 9.58 32.28 -22.73
C ASN A 21 8.57 31.12 -22.61
N PHE A 22 9.04 29.95 -22.16
CA PHE A 22 8.18 28.91 -21.64
C PHE A 22 7.55 29.46 -20.35
N SER A 23 6.44 30.18 -20.50
CA SER A 23 5.51 30.41 -19.40
C SER A 23 5.04 29.03 -18.95
N GLN A 24 5.64 28.54 -17.86
CA GLN A 24 5.08 27.44 -17.08
C GLN A 24 3.73 27.91 -16.56
N ALA A 25 2.67 27.69 -17.34
CA ALA A 25 1.32 27.67 -16.79
C ALA A 25 1.35 26.58 -15.73
N ALA A 26 1.32 26.99 -14.46
CA ALA A 26 1.21 26.09 -13.33
C ALA A 26 -0.12 25.35 -13.49
N ILE A 27 -0.07 24.14 -14.05
CA ILE A 27 -1.20 23.23 -14.07
C ILE A 27 -1.44 22.92 -12.59
N LYS A 28 -2.46 23.55 -12.01
CA LYS A 28 -3.03 23.13 -10.73
C LYS A 28 -3.42 21.67 -10.91
N GLN A 29 -2.60 20.78 -10.38
CA GLN A 29 -2.90 19.37 -10.35
C GLN A 29 -4.04 19.22 -9.33
N GLU A 30 -5.29 19.31 -9.80
CA GLU A 30 -6.46 19.04 -8.99
C GLU A 30 -6.31 17.63 -8.45
N THR A 31 -6.08 17.55 -7.14
CA THR A 31 -6.07 16.27 -6.44
C THR A 31 -7.51 15.77 -6.51
N PRO A 32 -7.78 14.59 -7.09
CA PRO A 32 -9.14 14.08 -7.15
C PRO A 32 -9.71 14.02 -5.73
N PRO A 33 -11.01 14.35 -5.56
CA PRO A 33 -11.63 14.34 -4.23
C PRO A 33 -11.55 12.94 -3.63
N ASN A 34 -11.14 12.86 -2.36
CA ASN A 34 -11.12 11.60 -1.61
C ASN A 34 -12.52 10.97 -1.65
N LYS A 35 -12.61 9.73 -2.15
CA LYS A 35 -13.87 8.99 -2.22
C LYS A 35 -13.97 8.01 -1.05
N ALA A 36 -15.05 8.10 -0.28
CA ALA A 36 -15.33 7.11 0.76
C ALA A 36 -15.54 5.72 0.15
N VAL A 37 -14.96 4.70 0.76
CA VAL A 37 -15.06 3.30 0.36
C VAL A 37 -15.34 2.41 1.57
N SER A 38 -16.08 1.33 1.36
CA SER A 38 -16.46 0.38 2.41
C SER A 38 -16.70 -1.02 1.88
N GLY A 39 -16.64 -2.00 2.77
CA GLY A 39 -16.89 -3.40 2.41
C GLY A 39 -16.36 -4.40 3.42
N PHE A 40 -15.95 -5.58 2.93
CA PHE A 40 -15.52 -6.70 3.77
C PHE A 40 -14.30 -7.43 3.22
N LEU A 41 -13.52 -7.99 4.14
CA LEU A 41 -12.45 -8.95 3.86
C LEU A 41 -12.83 -10.29 4.47
N THR A 42 -12.83 -11.33 3.64
CA THR A 42 -13.19 -12.71 4.04
C THR A 42 -12.06 -13.67 3.67
N PRO A 43 -11.53 -14.48 4.59
CA PRO A 43 -10.52 -15.49 4.29
C PRO A 43 -11.02 -16.48 3.22
N MET A 44 -10.21 -16.77 2.22
CA MET A 44 -10.53 -17.73 1.15
C MET A 44 -10.17 -19.18 1.53
N GLY A 45 -10.50 -19.57 2.76
CA GLY A 45 -10.16 -20.88 3.32
C GLY A 45 -8.91 -20.85 4.21
N LYS A 46 -8.23 -22.00 4.29
CA LYS A 46 -7.05 -22.19 5.16
C LYS A 46 -5.85 -21.36 4.67
N PRO A 47 -4.87 -21.08 5.55
CA PRO A 47 -3.61 -20.48 5.15
C PRO A 47 -2.94 -21.26 4.00
N LEU A 48 -2.32 -20.53 3.06
CA LEU A 48 -1.69 -21.12 1.87
C LEU A 48 -0.54 -22.06 2.22
N LYS A 49 0.09 -21.83 3.37
CA LYS A 49 1.15 -22.68 3.94
C LYS A 49 0.87 -22.89 5.41
N LYS A 50 1.42 -23.98 5.96
CA LYS A 50 1.38 -24.22 7.40
C LYS A 50 2.05 -23.03 8.12
N PRO A 51 1.38 -22.39 9.10
CA PRO A 51 1.97 -21.31 9.87
C PRO A 51 3.25 -21.75 10.57
N ILE A 52 4.26 -20.88 10.56
CA ILE A 52 5.52 -21.06 11.28
C ILE A 52 5.39 -20.33 12.61
N ARG A 53 5.79 -20.99 13.70
CA ARG A 53 5.79 -20.41 15.04
C ARG A 53 7.23 -20.34 15.54
N ILE A 54 7.62 -19.17 16.02
CA ILE A 54 8.95 -18.89 16.55
C ILE A 54 8.76 -18.43 17.99
N ASP A 55 9.35 -19.18 18.92
CA ASP A 55 9.36 -18.82 20.34
C ASP A 55 10.41 -17.72 20.57
N ALA A 56 9.97 -16.59 21.10
CA ALA A 56 10.79 -15.43 21.44
C ALA A 56 10.82 -15.20 22.97
N GLY A 57 10.61 -16.25 23.77
CA GLY A 57 10.60 -16.21 25.23
C GLY A 57 9.23 -15.84 25.78
N GLU A 58 8.97 -14.54 25.93
CA GLU A 58 7.69 -14.02 26.45
C GLU A 58 6.68 -13.71 25.35
N SER A 59 7.04 -13.97 24.10
CA SER A 59 6.18 -13.74 22.94
C SER A 59 6.32 -14.86 21.93
N CYS A 60 5.27 -15.06 21.13
CA CYS A 60 5.26 -16.01 20.03
C CYS A 60 5.11 -15.25 18.72
N ILE A 61 6.06 -15.41 17.80
CA ILE A 61 5.95 -14.86 16.46
C ILE A 61 5.33 -15.92 15.55
N ILE A 62 4.27 -15.57 14.85
CA ILE A 62 3.59 -16.43 13.88
C ILE A 62 3.75 -15.83 12.50
N GLU A 63 4.36 -16.58 11.59
CA GLU A 63 4.43 -16.23 10.18
C GLU A 63 3.40 -17.06 9.41
N LEU A 64 2.52 -16.39 8.67
CA LEU A 64 1.47 -17.06 7.90
C LEU A 64 1.18 -16.33 6.59
N ILE A 65 0.72 -17.08 5.60
CA ILE A 65 0.27 -16.52 4.32
C ILE A 65 -1.21 -16.85 4.18
N GLN A 66 -2.05 -15.81 4.05
CA GLN A 66 -3.50 -15.95 3.96
C GLN A 66 -4.04 -15.18 2.76
N SER A 67 -4.89 -15.84 1.98
CA SER A 67 -5.67 -15.21 0.92
C SER A 67 -7.00 -14.71 1.46
N TYR A 68 -7.41 -13.53 1.02
CA TYR A 68 -8.72 -12.93 1.30
C TYR A 68 -9.42 -12.54 0.01
N SER A 69 -10.74 -12.70 0.02
CA SER A 69 -11.63 -12.04 -0.92
C SER A 69 -12.05 -10.70 -0.32
N ILE A 70 -12.01 -9.65 -1.13
CA ILE A 70 -12.49 -8.32 -0.81
C ILE A 70 -13.80 -8.08 -1.58
N SER A 71 -14.83 -7.59 -0.90
CA SER A 71 -16.10 -7.19 -1.50
C SER A 71 -16.53 -5.81 -1.00
N GLY A 72 -17.38 -5.11 -1.76
CA GLY A 72 -17.83 -3.73 -1.46
C GLY A 72 -17.46 -2.76 -2.58
N ASP A 73 -17.14 -1.51 -2.23
CA ASP A 73 -16.72 -0.46 -3.17
C ASP A 73 -15.37 -0.77 -3.85
N ILE A 74 -14.55 -1.59 -3.18
CA ILE A 74 -13.38 -2.26 -3.72
C ILE A 74 -13.68 -3.76 -3.69
N SER A 75 -13.39 -4.45 -4.78
CA SER A 75 -13.60 -5.90 -4.89
C SER A 75 -12.39 -6.60 -5.49
N GLY A 76 -12.15 -7.85 -5.13
CA GLY A 76 -11.04 -8.62 -5.68
C GLY A 76 -10.47 -9.62 -4.69
N SER A 77 -9.18 -9.88 -4.81
CA SER A 77 -8.45 -10.75 -3.90
C SER A 77 -7.13 -10.14 -3.47
N VAL A 78 -6.69 -10.52 -2.28
CA VAL A 78 -5.39 -10.17 -1.74
C VAL A 78 -4.76 -11.40 -1.11
N GLU A 79 -3.48 -11.62 -1.42
CA GLU A 79 -2.62 -12.50 -0.64
C GLU A 79 -1.80 -11.64 0.32
N MET A 80 -1.87 -11.97 1.61
CA MET A 80 -1.14 -11.27 2.67
C MET A 80 -0.14 -12.19 3.35
N ASN A 81 1.09 -11.71 3.46
CA ASN A 81 2.17 -12.32 4.21
C ASN A 81 2.24 -11.65 5.57
N TYR A 82 1.78 -12.34 6.60
CA TYR A 82 1.68 -11.87 7.96
C TYR A 82 2.90 -12.25 8.78
N ARG A 83 3.32 -11.31 9.63
CA ARG A 83 4.03 -11.54 10.87
C ARG A 83 3.14 -11.08 12.01
N ILE A 84 2.69 -12.02 12.82
CA ILE A 84 1.85 -11.80 13.99
C ILE A 84 2.71 -11.96 15.23
N ILE A 85 2.70 -10.95 16.10
CA ILE A 85 3.38 -10.99 17.39
C ILE A 85 2.31 -11.22 18.45
N VAL A 86 2.32 -12.40 19.06
CA VAL A 86 1.44 -12.72 20.19
C VAL A 86 2.21 -12.45 21.47
N TYR A 87 1.69 -11.58 22.35
CA TYR A 87 2.32 -11.24 23.63
C TYR A 87 2.07 -12.32 24.70
N GLY A 88 2.48 -13.54 24.40
CA GLY A 88 2.39 -14.71 25.27
C GLY A 88 3.14 -15.90 24.70
N LYS A 89 3.20 -16.99 25.48
CA LYS A 89 3.97 -18.20 25.13
C LYS A 89 3.45 -18.87 23.87
N CYS A 90 4.35 -19.44 23.07
CA CYS A 90 3.96 -20.29 21.95
C CYS A 90 3.16 -21.51 22.43
N GLY A 91 2.12 -21.87 21.67
CA GLY A 91 1.21 -22.97 22.01
C GLY A 91 0.01 -22.56 22.87
N SER A 92 -0.05 -21.30 23.33
CA SER A 92 -1.23 -20.78 24.00
C SER A 92 -2.47 -20.83 23.09
N PRO A 93 -3.69 -21.01 23.64
CA PRO A 93 -4.92 -20.96 22.86
C PRO A 93 -5.06 -19.63 22.11
N ILE A 94 -5.65 -19.67 20.92
CA ILE A 94 -5.87 -18.48 20.08
C ILE A 94 -6.77 -17.47 20.83
N GLY A 95 -6.45 -16.18 20.72
CA GLY A 95 -7.23 -15.11 21.36
C GLY A 95 -7.00 -14.95 22.86
N THR A 96 -6.08 -15.71 23.46
CA THR A 96 -5.74 -15.58 24.89
C THR A 96 -5.01 -14.27 25.19
N TYR A 97 -4.15 -13.83 24.27
CA TYR A 97 -3.29 -12.67 24.46
C TYR A 97 -3.61 -11.59 23.43
N ASN A 98 -3.11 -10.39 23.69
CA ASN A 98 -3.07 -9.35 22.68
C ASN A 98 -2.08 -9.74 21.58
N GLU A 99 -2.34 -9.24 20.38
CA GLU A 99 -1.53 -9.51 19.20
C GLU A 99 -1.28 -8.22 18.41
N GLU A 100 -0.11 -8.12 17.78
CA GLU A 100 0.20 -7.12 16.77
C GLU A 100 0.39 -7.81 15.42
N TRP A 101 -0.34 -7.36 14.41
CA TRP A 101 -0.32 -7.95 13.08
C TRP A 101 0.36 -6.97 12.13
N ILE A 102 1.36 -7.44 11.42
CA ILE A 102 2.07 -6.68 10.38
C ILE A 102 2.05 -7.55 9.13
N ALA A 103 1.53 -7.03 8.03
CA ALA A 103 1.48 -7.78 6.79
C ALA A 103 1.76 -6.94 5.55
N TYR A 104 2.19 -7.62 4.50
CA TYR A 104 2.38 -7.06 3.17
C TYR A 104 1.76 -7.98 2.13
N GLY A 105 1.23 -7.41 1.07
CA GLY A 105 0.49 -8.18 0.08
C GLY A 105 0.39 -7.52 -1.29
N ASN A 106 -0.13 -8.30 -2.23
CA ASN A 106 -0.52 -7.82 -3.55
C ASN A 106 -2.02 -7.95 -3.69
N PHE A 107 -2.68 -6.86 -4.04
CA PHE A 107 -4.09 -6.79 -4.35
C PHE A 107 -4.30 -6.81 -5.85
N ILE A 108 -5.24 -7.63 -6.30
CA ILE A 108 -5.72 -7.69 -7.68
C ILE A 108 -7.25 -7.63 -7.62
N GLY A 109 -7.83 -6.64 -8.28
CA GLY A 109 -9.26 -6.45 -8.17
C GLY A 109 -9.83 -5.38 -9.09
N ALA A 110 -10.93 -4.79 -8.64
CA ALA A 110 -11.63 -3.73 -9.30
C ALA A 110 -12.10 -2.65 -8.32
N HIS A 111 -12.07 -1.40 -8.78
CA HIS A 111 -12.67 -0.24 -8.15
C HIS A 111 -13.39 0.57 -9.22
N GLU A 112 -14.66 0.93 -8.97
CA GLU A 112 -15.52 1.61 -9.97
C GLU A 112 -15.57 0.91 -11.33
N GLY A 113 -15.60 -0.43 -11.32
CA GLY A 113 -15.62 -1.24 -12.54
C GLY A 113 -14.29 -1.29 -13.31
N LYS A 114 -13.25 -0.58 -12.86
CA LYS A 114 -11.92 -0.60 -13.48
C LYS A 114 -11.02 -1.60 -12.76
N LYS A 115 -10.28 -2.39 -13.54
CA LYS A 115 -9.27 -3.30 -12.99
C LYS A 115 -8.15 -2.49 -12.34
N VAL A 116 -7.78 -2.90 -11.13
CA VAL A 116 -6.71 -2.29 -10.35
C VAL A 116 -5.79 -3.37 -9.80
N GLN A 117 -4.50 -3.02 -9.72
CA GLN A 117 -3.50 -3.81 -9.03
C GLN A 117 -2.71 -2.87 -8.12
N SER A 118 -2.38 -3.35 -6.93
CA SER A 118 -1.71 -2.51 -5.93
C SER A 118 -0.93 -3.38 -4.95
N LYS A 119 0.17 -2.82 -4.43
CA LYS A 119 0.84 -3.37 -3.25
C LYS A 119 0.22 -2.75 -2.02
N LEU A 120 0.07 -3.54 -0.96
CA LEU A 120 -0.44 -3.05 0.31
C LEU A 120 0.46 -3.40 1.48
N SER A 121 0.37 -2.55 2.50
CA SER A 121 0.81 -2.85 3.86
C SER A 121 -0.41 -2.84 4.78
N TYR A 122 -0.36 -3.68 5.81
CA TYR A 122 -1.39 -3.80 6.82
C TYR A 122 -0.76 -3.82 8.20
N THR A 123 -1.29 -3.02 9.11
CA THR A 123 -0.95 -3.09 10.53
C THR A 123 -2.22 -3.15 11.36
N ALA A 124 -2.27 -4.00 12.38
CA ALA A 124 -3.40 -4.06 13.29
C ALA A 124 -2.99 -4.41 14.72
N LYS A 125 -3.83 -4.01 15.66
CA LYS A 125 -3.81 -4.49 17.04
C LYS A 125 -5.03 -5.35 17.25
N VAL A 126 -4.81 -6.53 17.80
CA VAL A 126 -5.87 -7.48 18.14
C VAL A 126 -5.86 -7.68 19.63
N LYS A 127 -6.99 -7.42 20.29
CA LYS A 127 -7.11 -7.66 21.73
C LYS A 127 -7.35 -9.15 22.00
N ALA A 128 -7.01 -9.58 23.20
CA ALA A 128 -7.53 -10.85 23.71
C ALA A 128 -9.06 -10.91 23.54
N GLY A 129 -9.58 -12.05 23.10
CA GLY A 129 -10.98 -12.19 22.65
C GLY A 129 -11.21 -11.92 21.16
N GLY A 130 -10.20 -11.43 20.41
CA GLY A 130 -10.20 -11.42 18.94
C GLY A 130 -10.65 -10.11 18.29
N ASP A 131 -10.90 -9.04 19.04
CA ASP A 131 -11.27 -7.73 18.48
C ASP A 131 -10.09 -7.10 17.73
N VAL A 132 -10.29 -6.79 16.45
CA VAL A 132 -9.28 -6.27 15.52
C VAL A 132 -9.55 -4.79 15.23
N ASN A 133 -8.49 -3.98 15.30
CA ASN A 133 -8.45 -2.63 14.71
C ASN A 133 -7.15 -2.46 13.92
N GLY A 134 -7.26 -2.24 12.62
CA GLY A 134 -6.10 -2.12 11.74
C GLY A 134 -6.26 -1.12 10.61
N ILE A 135 -5.17 -0.91 9.87
CA ILE A 135 -5.08 0.02 8.74
C ILE A 135 -4.42 -0.71 7.58
N ILE A 136 -5.09 -0.76 6.43
CA ILE A 136 -4.50 -1.15 5.15
C ILE A 136 -4.20 0.10 4.34
N SER A 137 -2.98 0.20 3.84
CA SER A 137 -2.56 1.24 2.89
C SER A 137 -2.27 0.59 1.55
N PHE A 138 -3.06 0.96 0.53
CA PHE A 138 -2.82 0.59 -0.86
C PHE A 138 -1.87 1.62 -1.49
N GLY A 139 -0.87 1.13 -2.23
CA GLY A 139 0.08 1.95 -2.97
C GLY A 139 0.25 1.47 -4.41
N GLN A 140 0.80 2.35 -5.27
CA GLN A 140 1.05 2.13 -6.71
C GLN A 140 -0.17 1.63 -7.51
N GLY A 141 -0.64 2.40 -8.49
CA GLY A 141 -1.79 2.02 -9.34
C GLY A 141 -3.15 2.32 -8.70
N PHE A 142 -3.37 1.88 -7.46
CA PHE A 142 -4.53 2.25 -6.64
C PHE A 142 -4.04 2.73 -5.27
N ARG A 143 -4.50 3.90 -4.82
CA ARG A 143 -4.16 4.43 -3.51
C ARG A 143 -5.42 4.56 -2.68
N ALA A 144 -5.36 4.00 -1.49
CA ALA A 144 -6.44 4.08 -0.52
C ALA A 144 -5.88 3.80 0.87
N LYS A 145 -6.53 4.36 1.88
CA LYS A 145 -6.27 4.05 3.28
C LYS A 145 -7.59 3.61 3.89
N ILE A 146 -7.66 2.36 4.31
CA ILE A 146 -8.86 1.77 4.92
C ILE A 146 -8.57 1.28 6.33
N THR A 147 -9.51 1.53 7.23
CA THR A 147 -9.55 0.98 8.57
C THR A 147 -10.30 -0.35 8.56
N ILE A 148 -9.72 -1.35 9.21
CA ILE A 148 -10.26 -2.69 9.37
C ILE A 148 -10.80 -2.82 10.79
N ASN A 149 -12.06 -3.20 10.93
CA ASN A 149 -12.68 -3.47 12.24
C ASN A 149 -13.47 -4.77 12.19
N GLY A 150 -13.47 -5.51 13.29
CA GLY A 150 -14.29 -6.71 13.47
C GLY A 150 -13.73 -7.61 14.55
N ASN A 151 -14.28 -8.81 14.66
CA ASN A 151 -13.70 -9.85 15.49
C ASN A 151 -13.17 -10.98 14.59
N PHE A 152 -11.92 -11.37 14.78
CA PHE A 152 -11.30 -12.42 13.96
C PHE A 152 -12.03 -13.76 14.09
N SER A 153 -12.59 -14.06 15.26
CA SER A 153 -13.34 -15.30 15.47
C SER A 153 -14.62 -15.40 14.65
N ASP A 154 -15.14 -14.27 14.15
CA ASP A 154 -16.28 -14.22 13.23
C ASP A 154 -15.91 -14.56 11.77
N GLY A 155 -14.61 -14.68 11.47
CA GLY A 155 -14.12 -15.06 10.14
C GLY A 155 -14.37 -14.03 9.04
N ARG A 156 -14.80 -12.82 9.39
CA ARG A 156 -15.07 -11.72 8.45
C ARG A 156 -14.73 -10.38 9.10
N LEU A 157 -13.98 -9.56 8.39
CA LEU A 157 -13.60 -8.22 8.85
C LEU A 157 -14.27 -7.16 7.97
N SER A 158 -14.80 -6.11 8.58
CA SER A 158 -15.33 -4.95 7.86
C SER A 158 -14.21 -3.95 7.56
N TYR A 159 -14.35 -3.19 6.46
CA TYR A 159 -13.50 -2.06 6.18
C TYR A 159 -14.28 -0.80 5.82
N ASN A 160 -13.70 0.35 6.14
CA ASN A 160 -14.11 1.66 5.66
C ASN A 160 -12.88 2.55 5.44
N GLY A 161 -12.98 3.60 4.63
CA GLY A 161 -11.87 4.53 4.45
C GLY A 161 -12.01 5.38 3.20
N GLU A 162 -10.88 5.80 2.65
CA GLU A 162 -10.81 6.75 1.53
C GLU A 162 -9.87 6.26 0.43
N ALA A 163 -10.32 6.38 -0.82
CA ALA A 163 -9.51 6.20 -2.03
C ALA A 163 -9.17 7.57 -2.65
N TYR A 164 -7.96 7.71 -3.21
CA TYR A 164 -7.39 8.98 -3.69
C TYR A 164 -6.39 8.80 -4.86
#